data_AF-A0A1H9QPV2-F1
#
_entry.id   AF-A0A1H9QPV2-F1
#
_cell.length_a   1.000
_cell.length_b   1.000
_cell.length_c   1.000
_cell.angle_alpha   90.00
_cell.angle_beta   90.00
_cell.angle_gamma   90.00
#
_symmetry.space_group_name_H-M   'P 1'
#
loop_
_entity.id
_entity.type
_entity.pdbx_description
1 polymer ?
#
loop_
_entity_poly.entity_id
_entity_poly.type
_entity_poly.pdbx_seq_one_letter_code
_entity_poly.pdbx_strand_id
1 'polypeptide(L)'
;MKKIYTLLSILLLTILLAACGTDNVNESADPETPTENIEEPNQPEEETEKPEETTQAEGETENSPLPIEELEGTQTESETQNYKITVIEGFELTAEEPNKDLLFNQENDQQSMRIETFSKDDATIDGITKNLIDTLEASNDNGTLEEITDQNQIPTNESIENMNAYQIDTPDGKVIGYTFERDGLLVKLTVFDTTEAQAVQDFVKMAATIQAK
;
A
#
# COMPACT_ATOMS: atom_id res chain seq x y z
N MET A 1 -49.93 24.21 -16.59
CA MET A 1 -49.87 25.65 -16.19
C MET A 1 -48.56 25.90 -15.46
N LYS A 2 -48.01 27.12 -15.47
CA LYS A 2 -46.59 27.38 -15.14
C LYS A 2 -46.44 28.46 -14.05
N LYS A 3 -45.84 28.09 -12.91
CA LYS A 3 -45.36 28.92 -11.78
C LYS A 3 -44.21 28.10 -11.15
N ILE A 4 -42.98 28.55 -10.94
CA ILE A 4 -42.38 29.89 -10.85
C ILE A 4 -42.89 30.69 -9.65
N TYR A 5 -42.32 30.36 -8.50
CA TYR A 5 -41.98 31.27 -7.40
C TYR A 5 -40.53 30.89 -7.03
N THR A 6 -39.51 31.72 -7.30
CA THR A 6 -39.12 32.90 -6.51
C THR A 6 -38.71 32.45 -5.10
N LEU A 7 -37.45 32.06 -4.89
CA LEU A 7 -36.28 32.89 -4.55
C LEU A 7 -36.19 33.27 -3.06
N LEU A 8 -34.95 33.36 -2.59
CA LEU A 8 -34.50 34.01 -1.36
C LEU A 8 -34.79 33.29 -0.02
N SER A 9 -33.81 32.51 0.43
CA SER A 9 -33.47 32.42 1.86
C SER A 9 -31.96 32.22 2.02
N ILE A 10 -31.21 33.32 1.90
CA ILE A 10 -29.83 33.40 2.37
C ILE A 10 -29.90 33.83 3.82
N LEU A 11 -29.50 32.96 4.75
CA LEU A 11 -29.28 33.32 6.14
C LEU A 11 -27.87 32.86 6.54
N LEU A 12 -26.95 33.82 6.62
CA LEU A 12 -25.66 33.58 7.24
C LEU A 12 -25.86 33.28 8.73
N LEU A 13 -25.13 32.30 9.24
CA LEU A 13 -24.73 32.31 10.65
C LEU A 13 -23.25 31.95 10.77
N THR A 14 -22.40 32.97 10.66
CA THR A 14 -20.96 32.86 10.89
C THR A 14 -20.70 32.54 12.36
N ILE A 15 -20.29 31.30 12.66
CA ILE A 15 -19.85 30.93 14.00
C ILE A 15 -18.51 31.62 14.27
N LEU A 16 -18.43 32.37 15.37
CA LEU A 16 -17.24 33.11 15.77
C LEU A 16 -16.19 32.16 16.36
N LEU A 17 -15.02 32.04 15.73
CA LEU A 17 -13.88 31.36 16.34
C LEU A 17 -13.29 32.25 17.46
N ALA A 18 -13.68 31.97 18.70
CA ALA A 18 -13.07 32.54 19.89
C ALA A 18 -11.77 31.78 20.26
N ALA A 19 -10.74 31.94 19.44
CA ALA A 19 -9.41 31.34 19.69
C ALA A 19 -8.65 32.13 20.77
N CYS A 20 -8.97 31.85 22.04
CA CYS A 20 -8.14 32.17 23.20
C CYS A 20 -7.70 30.82 23.81
N GLY A 21 -6.44 30.55 24.15
CA GLY A 21 -5.30 31.45 24.23
C GLY A 21 -4.66 31.31 25.60
N THR A 22 -3.66 30.44 25.71
CA THR A 22 -2.67 30.47 26.80
C THR A 22 -1.37 29.87 26.28
N ASP A 23 -0.31 30.65 26.36
CA ASP A 23 1.04 30.08 26.44
C ASP A 23 1.20 29.34 27.78
N ASN A 24 2.18 28.45 27.83
CA ASN A 24 2.91 28.14 29.05
C ASN A 24 4.29 27.60 28.66
N VAL A 25 5.20 28.52 28.37
CA VAL A 25 6.63 28.23 28.52
C VAL A 25 6.89 28.03 30.02
N ASN A 26 7.53 26.93 30.37
CA ASN A 26 8.42 26.92 31.53
C ASN A 26 9.75 26.27 31.14
N GLU A 27 10.82 26.76 31.74
CA GLU A 27 12.20 26.59 31.29
C GLU A 27 13.05 26.03 32.44
N SER A 28 14.22 25.47 32.11
CA SER A 28 15.26 24.99 33.05
C SER A 28 14.90 23.71 33.85
N ALA A 29 15.86 22.85 34.24
CA ALA A 29 17.31 22.92 34.07
C ALA A 29 17.93 21.54 33.76
N ASP A 30 18.97 21.56 32.93
CA ASP A 30 20.17 20.71 33.06
C ASP A 30 21.26 21.58 33.74
N PRO A 31 22.14 21.06 34.62
CA PRO A 31 23.40 20.47 34.14
C PRO A 31 23.95 19.30 34.98
N GLU A 32 24.90 18.54 34.41
CA GLU A 32 26.33 18.47 34.83
C GLU A 32 27.03 17.20 34.26
N THR A 33 27.88 17.36 33.25
CA THR A 33 28.93 16.39 32.88
C THR A 33 30.27 16.81 33.48
N PRO A 34 31.03 15.88 34.08
CA PRO A 34 32.39 15.63 33.55
C PRO A 34 32.88 14.16 33.72
N THR A 35 33.99 13.67 33.15
CA THR A 35 34.81 13.97 31.94
C THR A 35 35.91 12.87 31.87
N GLU A 36 36.41 12.52 30.68
CA GLU A 36 37.58 11.64 30.44
C GLU A 36 37.42 10.15 30.87
N ASN A 37 38.07 9.17 30.22
CA ASN A 37 39.46 9.16 29.77
C ASN A 37 39.69 8.45 28.41
N ILE A 38 40.88 8.65 27.84
CA ILE A 38 41.40 8.07 26.58
C ILE A 38 42.42 6.97 26.92
N GLU A 39 42.48 5.88 26.14
CA GLU A 39 43.73 5.20 25.70
C GLU A 39 43.48 3.99 24.77
N GLU A 40 43.81 4.14 23.49
CA GLU A 40 44.50 3.12 22.68
C GLU A 40 46.02 3.20 22.98
N PRO A 41 46.91 2.24 22.59
CA PRO A 41 46.79 1.30 21.46
C PRO A 41 47.32 -0.14 21.70
N ASN A 42 47.19 -1.05 20.72
CA ASN A 42 48.34 -1.51 19.90
C ASN A 42 48.01 -2.60 18.86
N GLN A 43 48.71 -2.51 17.72
CA GLN A 43 48.82 -3.49 16.63
C GLN A 43 50.09 -4.36 16.84
N PRO A 44 50.12 -5.63 16.40
CA PRO A 44 50.84 -6.02 15.16
C PRO A 44 49.96 -6.91 14.25
N GLU A 45 50.06 -6.98 12.92
CA GLU A 45 51.16 -6.72 11.97
C GLU A 45 52.30 -7.76 11.98
N GLU A 46 52.16 -8.83 11.18
CA GLU A 46 53.10 -9.13 10.07
C GLU A 46 52.55 -10.20 9.09
N GLU A 47 53.10 -10.14 7.87
CA GLU A 47 53.19 -11.06 6.70
C GLU A 47 52.30 -12.34 6.58
N THR A 48 51.58 -12.59 5.48
CA THR A 48 51.97 -12.80 4.06
C THR A 48 52.49 -14.21 3.74
N GLU A 49 51.71 -15.00 2.97
CA GLU A 49 52.22 -15.79 1.82
C GLU A 49 51.08 -16.31 0.91
N LYS A 50 51.36 -16.54 -0.39
CA LYS A 50 50.40 -16.96 -1.43
C LYS A 50 51.06 -17.81 -2.52
N PRO A 51 50.56 -19.03 -2.76
CA PRO A 51 50.35 -19.62 -4.10
C PRO A 51 48.87 -20.08 -4.29
N GLU A 52 48.15 -20.08 -5.43
CA GLU A 52 48.47 -20.21 -6.87
C GLU A 52 49.17 -21.55 -7.18
N GLU A 53 48.58 -22.61 -7.77
CA GLU A 53 47.70 -22.80 -8.96
C GLU A 53 46.81 -24.08 -8.79
N THR A 54 45.79 -24.50 -9.58
CA THR A 54 45.07 -24.02 -10.81
C THR A 54 43.73 -24.78 -11.01
N THR A 55 42.76 -24.14 -11.69
CA THR A 55 41.84 -24.65 -12.75
C THR A 55 41.16 -26.03 -12.68
N GLN A 56 39.82 -26.03 -12.56
CA GLN A 56 38.78 -26.72 -13.38
C GLN A 56 37.41 -26.64 -12.64
N ALA A 57 36.22 -26.71 -13.24
CA ALA A 57 35.67 -26.36 -14.57
C ALA A 57 34.14 -26.62 -14.52
N GLU A 58 33.37 -26.03 -15.44
CA GLU A 58 31.91 -26.22 -15.64
C GLU A 58 31.00 -25.77 -14.47
N GLY A 59 29.94 -25.02 -14.79
CA GLY A 59 29.06 -24.40 -13.78
C GLY A 59 28.28 -23.15 -14.21
N GLU A 60 28.18 -22.85 -15.50
CA GLU A 60 27.22 -21.85 -15.99
C GLU A 60 25.79 -22.39 -15.84
N THR A 61 25.24 -22.27 -14.65
CA THR A 61 23.79 -22.30 -14.47
C THR A 61 23.25 -20.98 -15.01
N GLU A 62 22.84 -20.97 -16.28
CA GLU A 62 21.92 -19.95 -16.79
C GLU A 62 20.65 -20.00 -15.94
N ASN A 63 20.61 -19.16 -14.90
CA ASN A 63 19.40 -18.91 -14.13
C ASN A 63 18.49 -17.98 -14.95
N SER A 64 18.13 -18.44 -16.15
CA SER A 64 17.16 -17.80 -17.03
C SER A 64 15.86 -17.71 -16.24
N PRO A 65 15.34 -16.50 -15.94
CA PRO A 65 14.05 -16.39 -15.29
C PRO A 65 13.02 -17.08 -16.16
N LEU A 66 12.14 -17.87 -15.53
CA LEU A 66 10.95 -18.37 -16.21
C LEU A 66 10.17 -17.16 -16.71
N PRO A 67 9.65 -17.16 -17.96
CA PRO A 67 8.89 -16.03 -18.45
C PRO A 67 7.69 -15.81 -17.53
N ILE A 68 7.65 -14.66 -16.87
CA ILE A 68 6.48 -14.19 -16.13
C ILE A 68 5.33 -14.16 -17.14
N GLU A 69 4.27 -14.91 -16.87
CA GLU A 69 3.12 -14.99 -17.77
C GLU A 69 2.44 -13.62 -17.80
N GLU A 70 2.60 -12.89 -18.91
CA GLU A 70 2.16 -11.51 -19.05
C GLU A 70 0.63 -11.45 -19.00
N LEU A 71 0.08 -10.62 -18.10
CA LEU A 71 -1.35 -10.56 -17.87
C LEU A 71 -2.06 -9.93 -19.09
N GLU A 72 -2.78 -10.76 -19.85
CA GLU A 72 -3.60 -10.32 -20.98
C GLU A 72 -4.66 -9.30 -20.52
N GLY A 73 -4.57 -8.06 -21.01
CA GLY A 73 -5.43 -6.96 -20.60
C GLY A 73 -5.00 -5.62 -21.18
N THR A 74 -5.65 -4.54 -20.76
CA THR A 74 -5.31 -3.16 -21.14
C THR A 74 -4.50 -2.49 -20.03
N GLN A 75 -3.28 -2.02 -20.34
CA GLN A 75 -2.52 -1.19 -19.39
C GLN A 75 -3.17 0.19 -19.28
N THR A 76 -3.87 0.43 -18.18
CA THR A 76 -4.61 1.65 -17.86
C THR A 76 -3.82 2.49 -16.86
N GLU A 77 -3.78 3.81 -17.08
CA GLU A 77 -3.23 4.79 -16.15
C GLU A 77 -4.32 5.35 -15.23
N SER A 78 -4.00 5.59 -13.96
CA SER A 78 -4.89 6.38 -13.09
C SER A 78 -4.99 7.83 -13.58
N GLU A 79 -6.18 8.43 -13.52
CA GLU A 79 -6.37 9.86 -13.80
C GLU A 79 -5.98 10.75 -12.61
N THR A 80 -5.91 10.20 -11.39
CA THR A 80 -5.70 10.98 -10.14
C THR A 80 -4.40 10.67 -9.41
N GLN A 81 -3.74 9.54 -9.71
CA GLN A 81 -2.60 9.02 -8.96
C GLN A 81 -1.41 8.65 -9.87
N ASN A 82 -0.20 8.56 -9.30
CA ASN A 82 1.02 8.26 -10.04
C ASN A 82 1.27 6.75 -10.21
N TYR A 83 0.26 5.99 -10.63
CA TYR A 83 0.39 4.58 -10.97
C TYR A 83 -0.35 4.19 -12.26
N LYS A 84 0.00 3.01 -12.76
CA LYS A 84 -0.66 2.31 -13.86
C LYS A 84 -0.88 0.84 -13.48
N ILE A 85 -1.87 0.21 -14.09
CA ILE A 85 -2.32 -1.16 -13.80
C ILE A 85 -2.81 -1.82 -15.09
N THR A 86 -2.59 -3.12 -15.27
CA THR A 86 -3.24 -3.89 -16.33
C THR A 86 -4.63 -4.32 -15.88
N VAL A 87 -5.65 -3.85 -16.59
CA VAL A 87 -7.06 -4.18 -16.37
C VAL A 87 -7.48 -5.27 -17.36
N ILE A 88 -8.00 -6.40 -16.86
CA ILE A 88 -8.47 -7.49 -17.71
C ILE A 88 -9.89 -7.21 -18.26
N GLU A 89 -10.31 -7.95 -19.30
CA GLU A 89 -11.65 -7.81 -19.87
C GLU A 89 -12.75 -8.07 -18.82
N GLY A 90 -13.80 -7.23 -18.82
CA GLY A 90 -14.90 -7.28 -17.85
C GLY A 90 -14.69 -6.44 -16.58
N PHE A 91 -13.54 -5.79 -16.41
CA PHE A 91 -13.28 -4.86 -15.31
C PHE A 91 -13.08 -3.42 -15.80
N GLU A 92 -13.40 -2.45 -14.96
CA GLU A 92 -13.28 -1.02 -15.26
C GLU A 92 -12.61 -0.27 -14.10
N LEU A 93 -11.62 0.57 -14.42
CA LEU A 93 -10.96 1.46 -13.45
C LEU A 93 -11.54 2.87 -13.58
N THR A 94 -11.98 3.44 -12.47
CA THR A 94 -12.56 4.80 -12.39
C THR A 94 -11.97 5.58 -11.23
N ALA A 95 -11.85 6.90 -11.36
CA ALA A 95 -11.46 7.77 -10.26
C ALA A 95 -12.68 8.17 -9.40
N GLU A 96 -12.58 8.04 -8.07
CA GLU A 96 -13.65 8.42 -7.13
C GLU A 96 -13.40 9.80 -6.48
N GLU A 97 -12.29 9.89 -5.74
CA GLU A 97 -11.89 11.04 -4.92
C GLU A 97 -10.40 11.35 -5.18
N PRO A 98 -9.87 12.51 -4.78
CA PRO A 98 -8.43 12.73 -4.79
C PRO A 98 -7.69 11.61 -4.06
N ASN A 99 -6.73 10.99 -4.75
CA ASN A 99 -5.94 9.84 -4.30
C ASN A 99 -6.74 8.52 -4.10
N LYS A 100 -7.92 8.36 -4.73
CA LYS A 100 -8.69 7.11 -4.72
C LYS A 100 -9.26 6.78 -6.09
N ASP A 101 -8.93 5.59 -6.58
CA ASP A 101 -9.59 4.97 -7.72
C ASP A 101 -10.31 3.68 -7.27
N LEU A 102 -11.30 3.27 -8.05
CA LEU A 102 -12.09 2.06 -7.88
C LEU A 102 -12.01 1.22 -9.16
N LEU A 103 -11.48 0.00 -9.03
CA LEU A 103 -11.49 -1.04 -10.04
C LEU A 103 -12.66 -2.00 -9.74
N PHE A 104 -13.65 -2.15 -10.61
CA PHE A 104 -14.82 -3.00 -10.34
C PHE A 104 -15.15 -3.95 -11.48
N ASN A 105 -15.82 -5.07 -11.18
CA ASN A 105 -16.35 -5.99 -12.18
C ASN A 105 -17.64 -5.39 -12.80
N GLN A 106 -17.67 -5.25 -14.12
CA GLN A 106 -18.80 -4.66 -14.84
C GLN A 106 -20.09 -5.51 -14.79
N GLU A 107 -19.98 -6.83 -14.53
CA GLU A 107 -21.13 -7.73 -14.37
C GLU A 107 -21.61 -7.83 -12.90
N ASN A 108 -20.82 -7.37 -11.92
CA ASN A 108 -21.19 -7.34 -10.49
C ASN A 108 -20.36 -6.28 -9.74
N ASP A 109 -20.86 -5.04 -9.69
CA ASP A 109 -20.16 -3.88 -9.09
C ASP A 109 -19.85 -4.01 -7.59
N GLN A 110 -20.52 -4.92 -6.88
CA GLN A 110 -20.21 -5.31 -5.51
C GLN A 110 -18.82 -5.97 -5.39
N GLN A 111 -18.31 -6.58 -6.46
CA GLN A 111 -16.93 -7.02 -6.58
C GLN A 111 -16.08 -5.84 -7.04
N SER A 112 -15.30 -5.27 -6.12
CA SER A 112 -14.49 -4.09 -6.40
C SER A 112 -13.23 -4.01 -5.56
N MET A 113 -12.23 -3.27 -6.05
CA MET A 113 -10.97 -2.99 -5.39
C MET A 113 -10.73 -1.48 -5.38
N ARG A 114 -10.76 -0.87 -4.19
CA ARG A 114 -10.25 0.50 -4.02
C ARG A 114 -8.73 0.50 -4.05
N ILE A 115 -8.16 1.45 -4.78
CA ILE A 115 -6.72 1.62 -4.97
C ILE A 115 -6.31 3.00 -4.43
N GLU A 116 -5.48 3.00 -3.40
CA GLU A 116 -4.85 4.18 -2.82
C GLU A 116 -3.32 4.03 -2.88
N THR A 117 -2.62 5.07 -3.33
CA THR A 117 -1.16 5.06 -3.50
C THR A 117 -0.52 6.33 -2.93
N PHE A 118 0.71 6.20 -2.42
CA PHE A 118 1.38 7.25 -1.64
C PHE A 118 2.88 7.32 -1.98
N SER A 119 3.47 8.51 -1.85
CA SER A 119 4.94 8.64 -1.81
C SER A 119 5.48 8.16 -0.46
N LYS A 120 6.72 7.66 -0.45
CA LYS A 120 7.52 7.44 0.77
C LYS A 120 7.84 8.75 1.53
N ASP A 121 7.64 9.91 0.90
CA ASP A 121 7.73 11.21 1.56
C ASP A 121 6.44 11.56 2.35
N ASP A 122 5.29 11.01 1.96
CA ASP A 122 3.97 11.34 2.52
C ASP A 122 3.48 10.30 3.54
N ALA A 123 3.93 9.04 3.43
CA ALA A 123 3.47 7.92 4.26
C ALA A 123 4.57 6.86 4.48
N THR A 124 4.31 5.89 5.36
CA THR A 124 5.13 4.70 5.58
C THR A 124 4.29 3.43 5.41
N ILE A 125 4.93 2.30 5.08
CA ILE A 125 4.26 1.00 4.93
C ILE A 125 3.50 0.61 6.21
N ASP A 126 4.11 0.71 7.38
CA ASP A 126 3.46 0.47 8.68
C ASP A 126 2.23 1.36 8.90
N GLY A 127 2.30 2.62 8.48
CA GLY A 127 1.21 3.60 8.60
C GLY A 127 0.00 3.25 7.74
N ILE A 128 0.23 2.91 6.46
CA ILE A 128 -0.86 2.48 5.56
C ILE A 128 -1.38 1.07 5.92
N THR A 129 -0.52 0.20 6.44
CA THR A 129 -0.90 -1.15 6.91
C THR A 129 -1.79 -1.05 8.14
N LYS A 130 -1.46 -0.18 9.11
CA LYS A 130 -2.36 0.11 10.23
C LYS A 130 -3.69 0.71 9.76
N ASN A 131 -3.67 1.68 8.84
CA ASN A 131 -4.91 2.27 8.32
C ASN A 131 -5.77 1.22 7.58
N LEU A 132 -5.16 0.28 6.88
CA LEU A 132 -5.85 -0.84 6.26
C LEU A 132 -6.51 -1.74 7.32
N ILE A 133 -5.76 -2.15 8.35
CA ILE A 133 -6.27 -2.96 9.47
C ILE A 133 -7.47 -2.27 10.14
N ASP A 134 -7.35 -0.97 10.47
CA ASP A 134 -8.43 -0.16 11.04
C ASP A 134 -9.68 -0.10 10.12
N THR A 135 -9.49 -0.24 8.79
CA THR A 135 -10.57 -0.25 7.79
C THR A 135 -11.22 -1.64 7.66
N LEU A 136 -10.43 -2.72 7.76
CA LEU A 136 -10.93 -4.09 7.77
C LEU A 136 -11.73 -4.39 9.04
N GLU A 137 -11.22 -4.05 10.22
CA GLU A 137 -11.94 -4.23 11.49
C GLU A 137 -13.28 -3.49 11.48
N ALA A 138 -13.32 -2.26 10.96
CA ALA A 138 -14.54 -1.47 10.78
C ALA A 138 -15.53 -2.03 9.73
N SER A 139 -15.15 -3.05 8.95
CA SER A 139 -16.02 -3.73 8.00
C SER A 139 -16.87 -4.84 8.65
N ASN A 140 -16.50 -5.32 9.84
CA ASN A 140 -17.34 -6.20 10.66
C ASN A 140 -16.93 -6.16 12.15
N ASP A 141 -17.69 -5.44 12.99
CA ASP A 141 -17.53 -5.36 14.46
C ASP A 141 -17.43 -6.72 15.20
N ASN A 142 -17.84 -7.82 14.56
CA ASN A 142 -17.86 -9.17 15.13
C ASN A 142 -17.02 -10.17 14.31
N GLY A 143 -16.27 -9.70 13.31
CA GLY A 143 -15.38 -10.51 12.51
C GLY A 143 -14.07 -10.81 13.22
N THR A 144 -13.35 -11.82 12.74
CA THR A 144 -11.95 -12.06 13.10
C THR A 144 -11.09 -11.57 11.94
N LEU A 145 -10.13 -10.69 12.20
CA LEU A 145 -9.10 -10.34 11.24
C LEU A 145 -8.11 -11.51 11.10
N GLU A 146 -7.86 -11.97 9.88
CA GLU A 146 -6.94 -13.07 9.58
C GLU A 146 -5.82 -12.60 8.65
N GLU A 147 -4.60 -13.09 8.87
CA GLU A 147 -3.46 -12.91 7.96
C GLU A 147 -3.53 -13.93 6.82
N ILE A 148 -3.44 -13.46 5.57
CA ILE A 148 -3.49 -14.33 4.40
C ILE A 148 -2.12 -14.96 4.19
N THR A 149 -2.07 -16.30 4.22
CA THR A 149 -0.83 -17.08 4.00
C THR A 149 -0.84 -17.90 2.71
N ASP A 150 -2.01 -18.07 2.08
CA ASP A 150 -2.14 -18.69 0.77
C ASP A 150 -1.58 -17.77 -0.32
N GLN A 151 -0.44 -18.16 -0.90
CA GLN A 151 0.26 -17.36 -1.92
C GLN A 151 -0.58 -17.12 -3.17
N ASN A 152 -1.57 -17.97 -3.46
CA ASN A 152 -2.51 -17.76 -4.58
C ASN A 152 -3.44 -16.56 -4.34
N GLN A 153 -3.54 -16.07 -3.10
CA GLN A 153 -4.38 -14.95 -2.69
C GLN A 153 -3.57 -13.68 -2.37
N ILE A 154 -2.29 -13.62 -2.78
CA ILE A 154 -1.37 -12.52 -2.48
C ILE A 154 -0.77 -11.97 -3.80
N PRO A 155 -0.89 -10.66 -4.09
CA PRO A 155 -0.26 -10.04 -5.25
C PRO A 155 1.26 -10.26 -5.24
N THR A 156 1.78 -10.97 -6.24
CA THR A 156 3.18 -11.42 -6.27
C THR A 156 3.86 -10.98 -7.56
N ASN A 157 5.00 -10.28 -7.44
CA ASN A 157 5.86 -9.86 -8.53
C ASN A 157 7.29 -9.67 -7.97
N GLU A 158 8.34 -9.83 -8.79
CA GLU A 158 9.74 -9.72 -8.34
C GLU A 158 10.11 -8.32 -7.81
N SER A 159 9.33 -7.28 -8.16
CA SER A 159 9.51 -5.89 -7.70
C SER A 159 8.56 -5.49 -6.56
N ILE A 160 7.82 -6.43 -5.96
CA ILE A 160 6.96 -6.18 -4.79
C ILE A 160 7.73 -6.48 -3.50
N GLU A 161 7.82 -5.47 -2.64
CA GLU A 161 8.49 -5.50 -1.33
C GLU A 161 7.47 -5.25 -0.19
N ASN A 162 7.81 -5.66 1.03
CA ASN A 162 7.04 -5.41 2.27
C ASN A 162 5.52 -5.69 2.16
N MET A 163 5.17 -6.81 1.51
CA MET A 163 3.80 -7.28 1.27
C MET A 163 3.14 -7.77 2.57
N ASN A 164 2.10 -7.06 3.04
CA ASN A 164 1.19 -7.50 4.10
C ASN A 164 -0.21 -7.77 3.51
N ALA A 165 -0.83 -8.90 3.85
CA ALA A 165 -2.12 -9.33 3.32
C ALA A 165 -3.05 -9.82 4.44
N TYR A 166 -4.27 -9.28 4.50
CA TYR A 166 -5.25 -9.57 5.54
C TYR A 166 -6.66 -9.74 4.98
N GLN A 167 -7.52 -10.48 5.68
CA GLN A 167 -8.94 -10.59 5.37
C GLN A 167 -9.82 -10.48 6.61
N ILE A 168 -11.09 -10.15 6.40
CA ILE A 168 -12.16 -10.30 7.37
C ILE A 168 -13.42 -10.84 6.66
N ASP A 169 -14.10 -11.79 7.29
CA ASP A 169 -15.41 -12.26 6.84
C ASP A 169 -16.50 -11.23 7.16
N THR A 170 -17.43 -11.02 6.24
CA THR A 170 -18.63 -10.20 6.42
C THR A 170 -19.90 -11.03 6.13
N PRO A 171 -21.11 -10.53 6.45
CA PRO A 171 -22.34 -11.26 6.15
C PRO A 171 -22.57 -11.56 4.66
N ASP A 172 -22.03 -10.71 3.77
CA ASP A 172 -22.29 -10.74 2.33
C ASP A 172 -21.10 -11.35 1.53
N GLY A 173 -19.91 -11.44 2.14
CA GLY A 173 -18.68 -11.82 1.44
C GLY A 173 -17.42 -11.72 2.31
N LYS A 174 -16.33 -11.26 1.70
CA LYS A 174 -15.07 -10.94 2.37
C LYS A 174 -14.66 -9.51 2.04
N VAL A 175 -14.04 -8.83 3.00
CA VAL A 175 -13.22 -7.65 2.72
C VAL A 175 -11.76 -8.06 2.91
N ILE A 176 -10.95 -7.81 1.89
CA ILE A 176 -9.58 -8.27 1.77
C ILE A 176 -8.68 -7.05 1.56
N GLY A 177 -7.58 -6.99 2.30
CA GLY A 177 -6.66 -5.86 2.30
C GLY A 177 -5.25 -6.28 1.91
N TYR A 178 -4.61 -5.44 1.11
CA TYR A 178 -3.21 -5.59 0.72
C TYR A 178 -2.46 -4.28 0.93
N THR A 179 -1.26 -4.34 1.47
CA THR A 179 -0.31 -3.21 1.49
C THR A 179 1.07 -3.69 1.08
N PHE A 180 1.70 -2.97 0.16
CA PHE A 180 3.03 -3.31 -0.34
C PHE A 180 3.77 -2.08 -0.87
N GLU A 181 5.04 -2.27 -1.14
CA GLU A 181 5.90 -1.30 -1.81
C GLU A 181 6.31 -1.83 -3.18
N ARG A 182 6.43 -0.95 -4.17
CA ARG A 182 7.00 -1.29 -5.47
C ARG A 182 7.57 -0.05 -6.17
N ASP A 183 8.80 -0.14 -6.66
CA ASP A 183 9.45 0.93 -7.44
C ASP A 183 9.44 2.31 -6.72
N GLY A 184 9.43 2.30 -5.38
CA GLY A 184 9.33 3.50 -4.54
C GLY A 184 7.91 3.97 -4.21
N LEU A 185 6.89 3.45 -4.90
CA LEU A 185 5.47 3.68 -4.61
C LEU A 185 5.02 2.83 -3.42
N LEU A 186 4.24 3.42 -2.51
CA LEU A 186 3.49 2.68 -1.49
C LEU A 186 2.06 2.44 -1.99
N VAL A 187 1.54 1.21 -1.86
CA VAL A 187 0.21 0.83 -2.36
C VAL A 187 -0.63 0.27 -1.20
N LYS A 188 -1.89 0.73 -1.10
CA LYS A 188 -2.92 0.20 -0.19
C LYS A 188 -4.16 -0.17 -1.00
N LEU A 189 -4.57 -1.43 -0.92
CA LEU A 189 -5.74 -1.96 -1.62
C LEU A 189 -6.80 -2.41 -0.61
N THR A 190 -8.06 -2.26 -0.99
CA THR A 190 -9.19 -2.85 -0.26
C THR A 190 -10.16 -3.46 -1.27
N VAL A 191 -10.17 -4.78 -1.33
CA VAL A 191 -11.04 -5.60 -2.17
C VAL A 191 -12.30 -5.97 -1.39
N PHE A 192 -13.45 -5.78 -2.02
CA PHE A 192 -14.75 -6.31 -1.62
C PHE A 192 -15.08 -7.45 -2.60
N ASP A 193 -15.34 -8.65 -2.07
CA ASP A 193 -15.67 -9.84 -2.88
C ASP A 193 -16.84 -10.60 -2.25
N THR A 194 -17.67 -11.27 -3.07
CA THR A 194 -18.97 -11.81 -2.61
C THR A 194 -18.95 -13.33 -2.38
N THR A 195 -19.91 -13.82 -1.60
CA THR A 195 -20.03 -15.27 -1.31
C THR A 195 -20.49 -16.11 -2.51
N GLU A 196 -21.32 -15.58 -3.41
CA GLU A 196 -21.94 -16.36 -4.50
C GLU A 196 -21.03 -16.52 -5.74
N ALA A 197 -20.15 -15.56 -5.98
CA ALA A 197 -19.12 -15.60 -7.02
C ALA A 197 -17.90 -14.81 -6.53
N GLN A 198 -16.71 -15.42 -6.58
CA GLN A 198 -15.48 -14.81 -6.08
C GLN A 198 -14.62 -14.29 -7.24
N ALA A 199 -14.19 -13.03 -7.14
CA ALA A 199 -13.32 -12.34 -8.09
C ALA A 199 -11.91 -12.04 -7.51
N VAL A 200 -11.63 -12.37 -6.24
CA VAL A 200 -10.33 -12.13 -5.58
C VAL A 200 -9.12 -12.58 -6.41
N GLN A 201 -9.21 -13.71 -7.12
CA GLN A 201 -8.13 -14.22 -7.97
C GLN A 201 -7.76 -13.27 -9.12
N ASP A 202 -8.73 -12.56 -9.68
CA ASP A 202 -8.51 -11.62 -10.78
C ASP A 202 -8.07 -10.25 -10.25
N PHE A 203 -8.58 -9.81 -9.09
CA PHE A 203 -8.03 -8.66 -8.37
C PHE A 203 -6.56 -8.88 -7.98
N VAL A 204 -6.18 -10.06 -7.51
CA VAL A 204 -4.78 -10.41 -7.16
C VAL A 204 -3.85 -10.31 -8.38
N LYS A 205 -4.27 -10.83 -9.54
CA LYS A 205 -3.52 -10.70 -10.80
C LYS A 205 -3.33 -9.24 -11.20
N MET A 206 -4.41 -8.47 -11.24
CA MET A 206 -4.35 -7.05 -11.62
C MET A 206 -3.51 -6.24 -10.63
N ALA A 207 -3.67 -6.47 -9.32
CA ALA A 207 -2.87 -5.85 -8.26
C ALA A 207 -1.36 -6.08 -8.44
N ALA A 208 -0.94 -7.29 -8.85
CA ALA A 208 0.46 -7.60 -9.12
C ALA A 208 1.07 -6.82 -10.31
N THR A 209 0.25 -6.14 -11.12
CA THR A 209 0.70 -5.26 -12.22
C THR A 209 0.77 -3.78 -11.85
N ILE A 210 0.27 -3.38 -10.67
CA ILE A 210 0.34 -2.00 -10.18
C ILE A 210 1.82 -1.60 -10.02
N GLN A 211 2.18 -0.48 -10.63
CA GLN A 211 3.53 0.11 -10.61
C GLN A 211 3.45 1.61 -10.89
N ALA A 212 4.53 2.34 -10.64
CA ALA A 212 4.64 3.76 -10.96
C ALA A 212 4.52 4.03 -12.49
N LYS A 213 4.21 5.28 -12.84
CA LYS A 213 4.18 5.78 -14.23
C LYS A 213 5.57 6.18 -14.73
#